data_AF-A0A4U5JEP2-F1
#
_entry.id   AF-A0A4U5JEP2-F1
#
_cell.length_a   1.000
_cell.length_b   1.000
_cell.length_c   1.000
_cell.angle_alpha   90.00
_cell.angle_beta   90.00
_cell.angle_gamma   90.00
#
_symmetry.space_group_name_H-M   'P 1'
#
loop_
_entity.id
_entity.type
_entity.pdbx_description
1 polymer ?
#
loop_
_entity_poly.entity_id
_entity_poly.type
_entity_poly.pdbx_seq_one_letter_code
_entity_poly.pdbx_strand_id
1 'polypeptide(L)' 'MQYDDIEVCIRESNGEHVVEISGYHRVQPESKPGECRRVAIVDLSEAQARTLHDRLGGLLAD' A
#
# COMPACT_ATOMS: atom_id res chain seq x y z
N MET A 1 11.89 8.02 2.03
CA MET A 1 11.24 7.51 3.26
C MET A 1 11.32 5.99 3.20
N GLN A 2 11.72 5.31 4.27
CA GLN A 2 11.80 3.83 4.30
C GLN A 2 10.65 3.32 5.19
N TYR A 3 9.93 2.31 4.70
CA TYR A 3 8.86 1.66 5.43
C TYR A 3 9.35 0.32 5.96
N ASP A 4 8.96 0.00 7.19
CA ASP A 4 9.27 -1.28 7.82
C ASP A 4 8.32 -2.37 7.30
N ASP A 5 7.10 -1.99 6.94
CA ASP A 5 6.07 -2.87 6.40
C ASP A 5 5.19 -2.13 5.37
N ILE A 6 4.63 -2.89 4.44
CA ILE A 6 3.71 -2.41 3.41
C ILE A 6 2.44 -3.28 3.45
N GLU A 7 1.30 -2.65 3.66
CA GLU A 7 0.00 -3.32 3.53
C GLU A 7 -0.76 -2.84 2.30
N VAL A 8 -1.51 -3.76 1.70
CA VAL A 8 -2.45 -3.48 0.62
C VAL A 8 -3.84 -3.85 1.10
N CYS A 9 -4.75 -2.88 1.09
CA CYS A 9 -6.12 -3.04 1.57
C CYS A 9 -7.13 -2.53 0.53
N ILE A 10 -8.33 -3.09 0.53
CA ILE A 10 -9.46 -2.59 -0.26
C ILE A 10 -10.37 -1.78 0.66
N ARG A 11 -10.71 -0.55 0.26
CA ARG A 11 -11.61 0.34 1.00
C ARG A 11 -12.64 0.98 0.06
N GLU A 12 -13.80 1.36 0.60
CA GLU A 12 -14.74 2.19 -0.14
C GLU A 12 -14.41 3.69 0.04
N SER A 13 -14.49 4.45 -1.05
CA SER A 13 -14.36 5.90 -1.05
C SER A 13 -15.28 6.49 -2.11
N ASN A 14 -16.17 7.39 -1.72
CA ASN A 14 -17.15 8.03 -2.63
C ASN A 14 -18.02 7.05 -3.43
N GLY A 15 -18.33 5.88 -2.86
CA GLY A 15 -19.11 4.83 -3.53
C GLY A 15 -18.32 3.98 -4.52
N GLU A 16 -16.99 4.13 -4.56
CA GLU A 16 -16.10 3.31 -5.37
C GLU A 16 -15.15 2.50 -4.49
N HIS A 17 -14.79 1.29 -4.94
CA HIS A 17 -13.71 0.52 -4.33
C HIS A 17 -12.35 1.07 -4.78
N VAL A 18 -11.49 1.35 -3.81
CA VAL A 18 -10.10 1.74 -4.04
C VAL A 18 -9.17 0.77 -3.34
N VAL A 19 -8.04 0.50 -3.99
CA VAL A 19 -6.94 -0.29 -3.44
C VAL A 19 -5.93 0.68 -2.86
N GLU A 20 -5.82 0.69 -1.54
CA GLU A 20 -4.90 1.55 -0.82
C GLU A 20 -3.61 0.79 -0.49
N ILE A 21 -2.48 1.41 -0.83
CA ILE A 21 -1.16 0.93 -0.43
C ILE A 21 -0.68 1.82 0.71
N SER A 22 -0.47 1.22 1.87
CA SER A 22 -0.05 1.91 3.09
C SER A 22 1.33 1.43 3.53
N GLY A 23 2.16 2.36 3.97
CA GLY A 23 3.43 2.05 4.61
C GLY A 23 3.36 2.27 6.11
N TYR A 24 3.96 1.36 6.86
CA TYR A 24 4.19 1.53 8.29
C TYR A 24 5.65 1.88 8.52
N HIS A 25 5.88 2.92 9.32
CA HIS A 25 7.23 3.28 9.72
C HIS A 25 7.28 3.53 11.22
N ARG A 26 8.41 3.17 11.82
CA ARG A 26 8.75 3.62 13.16
C ARG A 26 8.94 5.14 13.20
N VAL A 27 8.45 5.77 14.25
CA VAL A 27 8.69 7.20 14.50
C VAL A 27 10.08 7.41 15.06
N GLN A 28 10.55 6.47 15.88
CA GLN A 28 11.89 6.42 16.46
C GLN A 28 12.44 4.99 16.31
N PRO A 29 13.75 4.78 16.17
CA PRO A 29 14.33 3.44 15.97
C PRO A 29 13.85 2.38 16.97
N GLU A 30 13.66 2.79 18.23
CA GLU A 30 13.20 2.00 19.37
C GLU A 30 11.67 1.83 19.47
N SER A 31 10.90 2.42 18.56
CA SER A 31 9.44 2.31 18.56
C SER A 31 8.99 0.85 18.51
N LYS A 32 8.02 0.51 19.35
CA LYS A 32 7.39 -0.82 19.36
C LYS A 32 6.44 -0.98 18.17
N PRO A 33 6.08 -2.21 17.77
CA PRO A 33 5.16 -2.45 16.64
C PRO A 33 3.82 -1.69 16.72
N GLY A 34 3.25 -1.52 17.93
CA GLY A 34 2.02 -0.74 18.14
C GLY A 34 2.18 0.78 18.08
N GLU A 35 3.42 1.28 17.99
CA GLU A 35 3.75 2.70 17.89
C GLU A 35 4.15 3.09 16.45
N CYS A 36 4.16 2.12 15.53
CA CYS A 36 4.38 2.38 14.11
C CYS A 36 3.26 3.27 13.56
N ARG A 37 3.65 4.26 12.75
CA ARG A 37 2.72 5.16 12.09
C ARG A 37 2.40 4.61 10.71
N ARG A 38 1.11 4.47 10.45
CA ARG A 38 0.56 4.17 9.13
C ARG A 38 0.47 5.44 8.30
N VAL A 39 0.96 5.38 7.07
CA VAL A 39 0.86 6.46 6.09
C VAL A 39 0.33 5.87 4.79
N ALA A 40 -0.78 6.43 4.28
CA ALA A 40 -1.25 6.11 2.94
C ALA A 40 -0.23 6.63 1.93
N ILE A 41 0.29 5.72 1.09
CA ILE A 41 1.28 6.06 0.06
C ILE A 41 0.55 6.43 -1.23
N VAL A 42 -0.39 5.59 -1.64
CA VAL A 42 -1.19 5.79 -2.85
C VAL A 42 -2.52 5.05 -2.74
N ASP A 43 -3.57 5.68 -3.27
CA ASP A 43 -4.83 5.02 -3.57
C ASP A 43 -4.91 4.77 -5.08
N LEU A 44 -5.29 3.56 -5.44
CA LEU A 44 -5.53 3.16 -6.82
C LEU A 44 -7.01 2.88 -7.02
N SER A 45 -7.56 3.36 -8.11
CA SER A 45 -8.83 2.81 -8.59
C SER A 45 -8.64 1.33 -8.97
N GLU A 46 -9.74 0.57 -9.05
CA GLU A 46 -9.67 -0.83 -9.48
C GLU A 46 -8.98 -0.98 -10.85
N ALA A 47 -9.26 -0.06 -11.79
CA ALA A 47 -8.64 -0.06 -13.12
C ALA A 47 -7.12 0.15 -13.06
N GLN A 48 -6.65 1.04 -12.18
CA GLN A 48 -5.22 1.29 -11.98
C GLN A 48 -4.55 0.09 -11.29
N ALA A 49 -5.19 -0.50 -10.28
CA ALA A 49 -4.68 -1.67 -9.58
C ALA A 49 -4.54 -2.88 -10.51
N ARG A 50 -5.53 -3.11 -11.39
CA ARG A 50 -5.47 -4.17 -12.41
C ARG A 50 -4.34 -3.96 -13.40
N THR A 51 -4.20 -2.74 -13.91
CA THR A 51 -3.09 -2.38 -14.82
C THR A 51 -1.72 -2.60 -14.17
N LEU A 52 -1.58 -2.26 -12.88
CA LEU A 52 -0.36 -2.48 -12.13
C LEU A 52 -0.07 -3.98 -11.96
N HIS A 53 -1.07 -4.76 -11.57
CA HIS A 53 -0.96 -6.21 -11.43
C HIS A 53 -0.48 -6.88 -12.72
N ASP A 54 -1.08 -6.54 -13.86
CA ASP A 54 -0.74 -7.17 -15.14
C ASP A 54 0.69 -6.83 -15.57
N ARG A 55 1.13 -5.59 -15.34
CA ARG A 55 2.51 -5.16 -15.60
C ARG A 55 3.52 -5.89 -14.72
N LEU A 56 3.23 -6.02 -13.41
CA LEU A 56 4.10 -6.73 -12.48
C LEU A 56 4.16 -8.22 -12.80
N GLY A 57 3.02 -8.83 -13.15
CA GLY A 57 2.96 -10.22 -13.59
C GLY A 57 3.82 -10.48 -14.83
N GLY A 58 3.81 -9.56 -15.80
CA GLY A 58 4.70 -9.62 -16.95
C GLY A 58 6.18 -9.54 -16.58
N LEU A 59 6.55 -8.65 -15.66
CA LEU A 59 7.94 -8.46 -15.21
C LEU A 59 8.49 -9.62 -14.36
N LEU A 60 7.62 -10.37 -13.69
CA LEU A 60 8.00 -11.50 -12.83
C LEU A 60 7.96 -12.85 -13.55
N ALA A 61 7.39 -12.89 -14.76
CA ALA A 61 7.32 -14.07 -15.59
C ALA A 61 8.55 -14.24 -16.53
N ASP A 62 9.37 -13.19 -16.63
CA ASP A 62 10.68 -13.16 -17.31
C ASP A 62 11.85 -13.36 -16.32
#